data_AF-A0A3E1HBY4-F1
#
_entry.id   AF-A0A3E1HBY4-F1
#
_cell.length_a   1.000
_cell.length_b   1.000
_cell.length_c   1.000
_cell.angle_alpha   90.00
_cell.angle_beta   90.00
_cell.angle_gamma   90.00
#
_symmetry.space_group_name_H-M   'P 1'
#
loop_
_entity.id
_entity.type
_entity.pdbx_description
1 polymer ?
#
loop_
_entity_poly.entity_id
_entity_poly.type
_entity_poly.pdbx_seq_one_letter_code
_entity_poly.pdbx_strand_id
1 'polypeptide(L)'
;MVFNGTLGAALAADEKAQISLDGGATWLDSTVSGTTWSYDNQAATLADGTYNAQVRVIDTAGNVGQTASQSVTVDGVVSTAAIAITSITTDSGASATDYITNDNTLVFNGTLGAALAADEKAQISLDGGVTWLDSTVSGTTWSYDNQAATLADGTYNVQVRVIDTAGNVGQTASQSVVIDGAVSTAAIAITSITTDSGASATDYITSDNTLVFNGTLGAALAADEKAQISLDGGVTWLDSTVSGTTWSYDNQA
;
A
#
# COMPACT_ATOMS: atom_id res chain seq x y z
N MET A 1 -24.33 -6.68 19.16
CA MET A 1 -24.19 -5.20 19.30
C MET A 1 -24.72 -4.78 20.65
N VAL A 2 -24.11 -3.80 21.32
CA VAL A 2 -24.60 -3.27 22.61
C VAL A 2 -24.98 -1.80 22.43
N PHE A 3 -26.21 -1.46 22.79
CA PHE A 3 -26.70 -0.08 22.83
C PHE A 3 -26.47 0.48 24.24
N ASN A 4 -25.99 1.71 24.33
CA ASN A 4 -25.76 2.38 25.60
C ASN A 4 -26.26 3.82 25.50
N GLY A 5 -26.67 4.38 26.64
CA GLY A 5 -27.01 5.79 26.73
C GLY A 5 -27.20 6.26 28.16
N THR A 6 -27.70 7.48 28.30
CA THR A 6 -27.90 8.15 29.58
C THR A 6 -29.34 8.59 29.78
N LEU A 7 -29.72 8.72 31.04
CA LEU A 7 -30.96 9.31 31.53
C LEU A 7 -30.64 10.66 32.18
N GLY A 8 -31.58 11.60 32.11
CA GLY A 8 -31.43 12.92 32.76
C GLY A 8 -31.48 12.85 34.29
N ALA A 9 -32.04 11.78 34.85
CA ALA A 9 -32.12 11.50 36.29
C ALA A 9 -32.20 9.99 36.53
N ALA A 10 -31.99 9.56 37.78
CA ALA A 10 -32.23 8.17 38.16
C ALA A 10 -33.73 7.84 38.08
N LEU A 11 -34.05 6.63 37.66
CA LEU A 11 -35.43 6.15 37.60
C LEU A 11 -36.00 5.94 39.00
N ALA A 12 -37.30 6.21 39.15
CA ALA A 12 -38.06 5.81 40.32
C ALA A 12 -38.20 4.27 40.40
N ALA A 13 -38.58 3.76 41.58
CA ALA A 13 -38.64 2.31 41.82
C ALA A 13 -39.69 1.58 40.96
N ASP A 14 -40.68 2.30 40.45
CA ASP A 14 -41.76 1.81 39.59
C ASP A 14 -41.56 2.12 38.11
N GLU A 15 -40.39 2.66 37.73
CA GLU A 15 -40.02 3.00 36.36
C GLU A 15 -38.99 2.03 35.77
N LYS A 16 -39.02 1.87 34.46
CA LYS A 16 -37.99 1.17 33.69
C LYS A 16 -37.70 1.86 32.36
N ALA A 17 -36.49 1.67 31.85
CA ALA A 17 -36.12 2.09 30.50
C ALA A 17 -36.37 0.94 29.52
N GLN A 18 -36.87 1.28 28.34
CA GLN A 18 -37.07 0.33 27.24
C GLN A 18 -36.43 0.85 25.96
N ILE A 19 -36.00 -0.08 25.11
CA ILE A 19 -35.51 0.17 23.76
C ILE A 19 -36.40 -0.51 22.73
N SER A 20 -36.54 0.12 21.57
CA SER A 20 -37.15 -0.43 20.37
C SER A 20 -36.16 -0.29 19.21
N LEU A 21 -36.07 -1.32 18.36
CA LEU A 21 -35.24 -1.29 17.15
C LEU A 21 -36.08 -1.19 15.86
N ASP A 22 -37.40 -1.25 15.99
CA ASP A 22 -38.35 -1.31 14.87
C ASP A 22 -39.27 -0.07 14.82
N GLY A 23 -38.77 1.08 15.30
CA GLY A 23 -39.52 2.35 15.26
C GLY A 23 -40.71 2.39 16.23
N GLY A 24 -40.63 1.65 17.33
CA GLY A 24 -41.60 1.67 18.42
C GLY A 24 -42.68 0.61 18.33
N ALA A 25 -42.59 -0.35 17.39
CA ALA A 25 -43.57 -1.42 17.26
C ALA A 25 -43.41 -2.48 18.37
N THR A 26 -42.16 -2.83 18.72
CA THR A 26 -41.84 -3.69 19.85
C THR A 26 -40.87 -3.00 20.81
N TRP A 27 -40.98 -3.32 22.10
CA TRP A 27 -40.19 -2.72 23.18
C TRP A 27 -39.60 -3.80 24.07
N LEU A 28 -38.32 -3.65 24.38
CA LEU A 28 -37.52 -4.55 25.18
C LEU A 28 -36.97 -3.79 26.38
N ASP A 29 -36.93 -4.43 27.55
CA ASP A 29 -36.44 -3.80 28.76
C ASP A 29 -34.91 -3.65 28.71
N SER A 30 -34.43 -2.45 29.04
CA SER A 30 -33.00 -2.13 29.15
C SER A 30 -32.52 -2.34 30.58
N THR A 31 -31.23 -2.62 30.76
CA THR A 31 -30.58 -2.61 32.07
C THR A 31 -30.24 -1.17 32.46
N VAL A 32 -30.58 -0.75 33.67
CA VAL A 32 -30.30 0.61 34.17
C VAL A 32 -29.42 0.56 35.41
N SER A 33 -28.36 1.37 35.43
CA SER A 33 -27.47 1.57 36.57
C SER A 33 -27.23 3.06 36.79
N GLY A 34 -27.80 3.61 37.87
CA GLY A 34 -27.81 5.05 38.13
C GLY A 34 -28.52 5.80 37.01
N THR A 35 -27.78 6.66 36.30
CA THR A 35 -28.27 7.43 35.13
C THR A 35 -27.82 6.84 33.80
N THR A 36 -27.28 5.62 33.77
CA THR A 36 -26.85 4.94 32.55
C THR A 36 -27.77 3.77 32.23
N TRP A 37 -28.03 3.53 30.95
CA TRP A 37 -28.77 2.36 30.50
C TRP A 37 -27.98 1.62 29.42
N SER A 38 -28.20 0.32 29.33
CA SER A 38 -27.66 -0.53 28.28
C SER A 38 -28.67 -1.59 27.83
N TYR A 39 -28.57 -1.98 26.56
CA TYR A 39 -29.27 -3.13 26.01
C TYR A 39 -28.32 -3.96 25.15
N ASP A 40 -28.15 -5.22 25.52
CA ASP A 40 -27.28 -6.16 24.82
C ASP A 40 -28.09 -6.95 23.78
N ASN A 41 -27.84 -6.66 22.51
CA ASN A 41 -28.43 -7.37 21.37
C ASN A 41 -27.45 -8.39 20.76
N GLN A 42 -26.52 -8.97 21.53
CA GLN A 42 -25.57 -9.95 20.99
C GLN A 42 -26.20 -11.29 20.61
N ALA A 43 -27.33 -11.68 21.21
CA ALA A 43 -28.01 -12.93 20.90
C ALA A 43 -28.81 -12.90 19.58
N ALA A 44 -29.00 -11.71 18.98
CA ALA A 44 -29.75 -11.52 17.75
C ALA A 44 -28.92 -10.77 16.71
N THR A 45 -28.82 -11.33 15.51
CA THR A 45 -28.21 -10.64 14.36
C THR A 45 -29.20 -9.65 13.77
N LEU A 46 -28.78 -8.40 13.60
CA LEU A 46 -29.51 -7.43 12.80
C LEU A 46 -29.13 -7.65 11.34
N ALA A 47 -30.12 -7.72 10.46
CA ALA A 47 -29.87 -7.75 9.02
C ALA A 47 -29.40 -6.37 8.54
N ASP A 48 -28.83 -6.31 7.35
CA ASP A 48 -28.47 -5.02 6.76
C ASP A 48 -29.72 -4.15 6.57
N GLY A 49 -29.59 -2.87 6.90
CA GLY A 49 -30.66 -1.90 6.82
C GLY A 49 -30.56 -0.79 7.85
N THR A 50 -31.47 0.17 7.72
CA THR A 50 -31.58 1.31 8.64
C THR A 50 -32.64 1.03 9.69
N TYR A 51 -32.22 1.08 10.95
CA TYR A 51 -33.05 0.93 12.15
C TYR A 51 -33.27 2.28 12.81
N ASN A 52 -34.54 2.63 13.07
CA ASN A 52 -34.86 3.77 13.93
C ASN A 52 -34.90 3.28 15.38
N ALA A 53 -33.74 3.27 16.02
CA ALA A 53 -33.63 2.88 17.42
C ALA A 53 -34.28 3.94 18.30
N GLN A 54 -35.23 3.55 19.12
CA GLN A 54 -35.93 4.44 20.06
C GLN A 54 -35.73 3.96 21.49
N VAL A 55 -35.67 4.90 22.42
CA VAL A 55 -35.64 4.61 23.86
C VAL A 55 -36.67 5.44 24.59
N ARG A 56 -37.29 4.85 25.61
CA ARG A 56 -38.28 5.53 26.46
C ARG A 56 -38.16 5.09 27.91
N VAL A 57 -38.73 5.89 28.80
CA VAL A 57 -39.03 5.47 30.18
C VAL A 57 -40.52 5.16 30.27
N ILE A 58 -40.88 4.10 30.98
CA ILE A 58 -42.26 3.72 31.25
C ILE A 58 -42.41 3.34 32.72
N ASP A 59 -43.50 3.78 33.34
CA ASP A 59 -43.85 3.36 34.70
C ASP A 59 -44.64 2.04 34.71
N THR A 60 -44.87 1.51 35.91
CA THR A 60 -45.60 0.25 36.12
C THR A 60 -47.08 0.34 35.72
N ALA A 61 -47.66 1.56 35.71
CA ALA A 61 -49.03 1.80 35.22
C ALA A 61 -49.11 1.89 33.68
N GLY A 62 -47.96 1.92 33.00
CA GLY A 62 -47.85 2.03 31.55
C GLY A 62 -47.79 3.47 31.03
N ASN A 63 -47.60 4.47 31.89
CA ASN A 63 -47.41 5.85 31.44
C ASN A 63 -46.04 5.98 30.79
N VAL A 64 -46.03 6.43 29.53
CA VAL A 64 -44.81 6.62 28.74
C VAL A 64 -44.28 8.04 28.95
N GLY A 65 -43.04 8.12 29.41
CA GLY A 65 -42.29 9.37 29.55
C GLY A 65 -41.67 9.85 28.22
N GLN A 66 -40.57 10.60 28.33
CA GLN A 66 -39.85 11.08 27.15
C GLN A 66 -39.33 9.91 26.30
N THR A 67 -39.47 10.04 24.98
CA THR A 67 -38.89 9.12 23.99
C THR A 67 -37.80 9.85 23.19
N ALA A 68 -36.66 9.19 22.99
CA ALA A 68 -35.57 9.65 22.13
C ALA A 68 -35.38 8.65 20.98
N SER A 69 -34.84 9.12 19.85
CA SER A 69 -34.62 8.29 18.66
C SER A 69 -33.26 8.55 18.02
N GLN A 70 -32.65 7.51 17.47
CA GLN A 70 -31.41 7.56 16.70
C GLN A 70 -31.50 6.61 15.50
N SER A 71 -31.14 7.13 14.32
CA SER A 71 -30.98 6.28 13.14
C SER A 71 -29.67 5.50 13.24
N VAL A 72 -29.74 4.18 13.03
CA VAL A 72 -28.61 3.27 13.04
C VAL A 72 -28.64 2.47 11.74
N THR A 73 -27.57 2.54 10.95
CA THR A 73 -27.43 1.72 9.74
C THR A 73 -26.54 0.53 10.05
N VAL A 74 -27.04 -0.68 9.77
CA VAL A 74 -26.25 -1.90 9.74
C VAL A 74 -25.95 -2.18 8.27
N ASP A 75 -24.67 -2.32 7.96
CA ASP A 75 -24.19 -2.60 6.62
C ASP A 75 -23.01 -3.54 6.71
N GLY A 76 -23.19 -4.77 6.25
CA GLY A 76 -22.15 -5.78 6.11
C GLY A 76 -21.82 -6.12 4.66
N VAL A 77 -22.27 -5.32 3.69
CA VAL A 77 -22.07 -5.61 2.26
C VAL A 77 -20.68 -5.14 1.84
N VAL A 78 -19.80 -6.08 1.51
CA VAL A 78 -18.47 -5.76 0.98
C VAL A 78 -18.51 -5.46 -0.52
N SER A 79 -17.60 -4.58 -0.96
CA SER A 79 -17.33 -4.40 -2.39
C SER A 79 -16.87 -5.67 -3.07
N THR A 80 -17.35 -5.91 -4.29
CA THR A 80 -16.91 -7.01 -5.16
C THR A 80 -15.96 -6.54 -6.27
N ALA A 81 -15.68 -5.23 -6.36
CA ALA A 81 -14.74 -4.70 -7.33
C ALA A 81 -13.34 -5.26 -7.05
N ALA A 82 -12.79 -6.02 -8.01
CA ALA A 82 -11.38 -6.43 -7.95
C ALA A 82 -10.48 -5.18 -7.93
N ILE A 83 -9.33 -5.24 -7.27
CA ILE A 83 -8.35 -4.16 -7.23
C ILE A 83 -6.97 -4.74 -7.52
N ALA A 84 -6.16 -4.02 -8.30
CA ALA A 84 -4.79 -4.43 -8.63
C ALA A 84 -3.86 -3.23 -8.67
N ILE A 85 -2.58 -3.46 -8.36
CA ILE A 85 -1.47 -2.52 -8.60
C ILE A 85 -0.89 -2.85 -9.98
N THR A 86 -0.73 -1.86 -10.84
CA THR A 86 -0.31 -2.08 -12.24
C THR A 86 1.00 -1.42 -12.62
N SER A 87 1.42 -0.36 -11.91
CA SER A 87 2.71 0.28 -12.14
C SER A 87 3.10 1.27 -11.04
N ILE A 88 4.37 1.66 -11.07
CA ILE A 88 4.93 2.84 -10.40
C ILE A 88 5.42 3.83 -11.47
N THR A 89 5.54 5.12 -11.16
CA THR A 89 5.94 6.17 -12.15
C THR A 89 7.32 5.95 -12.75
N THR A 90 8.28 5.56 -11.93
CA THR A 90 9.65 5.27 -12.36
C THR A 90 10.01 3.88 -11.87
N ASP A 91 9.91 2.92 -12.78
CA ASP A 91 10.44 1.56 -12.63
C ASP A 91 11.75 1.51 -13.44
N SER A 92 12.88 1.59 -12.75
CA SER A 92 14.17 1.94 -13.34
C SER A 92 15.08 0.73 -13.44
N GLY A 93 16.15 0.83 -14.24
CA GLY A 93 17.13 -0.24 -14.35
C GLY A 93 16.82 -1.20 -15.49
N ALA A 94 16.89 -2.50 -15.24
CA ALA A 94 16.89 -3.51 -16.30
C ALA A 94 15.50 -3.79 -16.90
N SER A 95 14.44 -3.52 -16.15
CA SER A 95 13.05 -3.76 -16.55
C SER A 95 12.19 -2.57 -16.14
N ALA A 96 11.16 -2.29 -16.95
CA ALA A 96 10.19 -1.24 -16.69
C ALA A 96 8.89 -1.77 -16.05
N THR A 97 8.90 -3.03 -15.62
CA THR A 97 7.74 -3.72 -15.04
C THR A 97 8.08 -4.70 -13.91
N ASP A 98 9.30 -4.66 -13.35
CA ASP A 98 9.71 -5.55 -12.25
C ASP A 98 9.58 -4.91 -10.86
N TYR A 99 9.17 -3.64 -10.79
CA TYR A 99 8.96 -2.88 -9.55
C TYR A 99 10.24 -2.70 -8.73
N ILE A 100 11.38 -2.55 -9.39
CA ILE A 100 12.68 -2.25 -8.79
C ILE A 100 13.12 -0.88 -9.28
N THR A 101 13.42 0.04 -8.37
CA THR A 101 13.69 1.42 -8.77
C THR A 101 14.66 2.14 -7.86
N ASN A 102 15.44 3.05 -8.43
CA ASN A 102 16.26 4.01 -7.68
C ASN A 102 15.52 5.32 -7.36
N ASP A 103 14.27 5.46 -7.80
CA ASP A 103 13.39 6.58 -7.42
C ASP A 103 12.65 6.25 -6.12
N ASN A 104 12.79 7.12 -5.14
CA ASN A 104 12.16 6.99 -3.82
C ASN A 104 10.89 7.85 -3.64
N THR A 105 10.44 8.52 -4.71
CA THR A 105 9.28 9.42 -4.74
C THR A 105 8.28 8.96 -5.81
N LEU A 106 7.54 7.89 -5.51
CA LEU A 106 6.71 7.21 -6.51
C LEU A 106 5.24 7.68 -6.53
N VAL A 107 4.61 7.59 -7.70
CA VAL A 107 3.15 7.47 -7.81
C VAL A 107 2.81 6.02 -8.11
N PHE A 108 1.98 5.42 -7.27
CA PHE A 108 1.46 4.07 -7.45
C PHE A 108 0.17 4.14 -8.28
N ASN A 109 0.04 3.27 -9.26
CA ASN A 109 -1.13 3.21 -10.13
C ASN A 109 -1.72 1.82 -10.13
N GLY A 110 -3.02 1.75 -10.39
CA GLY A 110 -3.70 0.48 -10.49
C GLY A 110 -5.07 0.55 -11.13
N THR A 111 -5.72 -0.60 -11.16
CA THR A 111 -7.03 -0.79 -11.80
C THR A 111 -8.04 -1.36 -10.83
N LEU A 112 -9.31 -1.15 -11.19
CA LEU A 112 -10.48 -1.74 -10.57
C LEU A 112 -11.23 -2.59 -11.60
N GLY A 113 -11.80 -3.71 -11.16
CA GLY A 113 -12.63 -4.58 -12.01
C GLY A 113 -13.98 -3.98 -12.36
N ALA A 114 -14.43 -2.97 -11.62
CA ALA A 114 -15.65 -2.19 -11.85
C ALA A 114 -15.49 -0.79 -11.24
N ALA A 115 -16.35 0.15 -11.63
CA ALA A 115 -16.43 1.44 -10.94
C ALA A 115 -16.93 1.23 -9.51
N LEU A 116 -16.35 1.98 -8.57
CA LEU A 116 -16.77 1.93 -7.17
C LEU A 116 -18.16 2.56 -6.98
N ALA A 117 -18.92 2.02 -6.04
CA ALA A 117 -20.15 2.64 -5.55
C ALA A 117 -19.85 3.95 -4.78
N ALA A 118 -20.87 4.75 -4.54
CA ALA A 118 -20.70 6.09 -3.96
C ALA A 118 -20.19 6.09 -2.50
N ASP A 119 -20.39 4.99 -1.80
CA ASP A 119 -19.98 4.71 -0.43
C ASP A 119 -18.66 3.93 -0.34
N GLU A 120 -18.05 3.58 -1.47
CA GLU A 120 -16.80 2.83 -1.56
C GLU A 120 -15.61 3.74 -1.89
N LYS A 121 -14.41 3.32 -1.45
CA LYS A 121 -13.14 3.95 -1.83
C LYS A 121 -12.02 2.92 -1.92
N ALA A 122 -11.02 3.23 -2.73
CA ALA A 122 -9.77 2.49 -2.79
C ALA A 122 -8.78 3.04 -1.77
N GLN A 123 -8.07 2.15 -1.07
CA GLN A 123 -6.99 2.50 -0.17
C GLN A 123 -5.72 1.73 -0.49
N ILE A 124 -4.59 2.34 -0.18
CA ILE A 124 -3.25 1.76 -0.29
C ILE A 124 -2.55 1.76 1.07
N SER A 125 -1.71 0.77 1.31
CA SER A 125 -0.80 0.69 2.44
C SER A 125 0.61 0.48 1.93
N LEU A 126 1.55 1.28 2.45
CA LEU A 126 2.98 1.16 2.15
C LEU A 126 3.76 0.49 3.29
N ASP A 127 3.09 0.04 4.36
CA ASP A 127 3.71 -0.50 5.58
C ASP A 127 3.18 -1.90 5.94
N GLY A 128 2.75 -2.66 4.92
CA GLY A 128 2.28 -4.04 5.09
C GLY A 128 0.92 -4.15 5.79
N GLY A 129 0.07 -3.14 5.64
CA GLY A 129 -1.32 -3.13 6.13
C GLY A 129 -1.51 -2.48 7.49
N VAL A 130 -0.48 -1.84 8.07
CA VAL A 130 -0.55 -1.16 9.37
C VAL A 130 -1.30 0.16 9.27
N THR A 131 -0.99 0.96 8.25
CA THR A 131 -1.70 2.20 7.92
C THR A 131 -2.27 2.14 6.51
N TRP A 132 -3.39 2.85 6.30
CA TRP A 132 -4.13 2.88 5.05
C TRP A 132 -4.43 4.32 4.65
N LEU A 133 -4.16 4.64 3.39
CA LEU A 133 -4.27 5.96 2.81
C LEU A 133 -5.25 5.91 1.63
N ASP A 134 -6.11 6.91 1.52
CA ASP A 134 -7.11 6.98 0.45
C ASP A 134 -6.41 7.24 -0.89
N SER A 135 -6.78 6.47 -1.91
CA SER A 135 -6.31 6.64 -3.29
C SER A 135 -7.28 7.51 -4.09
N THR A 136 -6.78 8.20 -5.11
CA THR A 136 -7.62 8.92 -6.07
C THR A 136 -8.18 7.93 -7.08
N VAL A 137 -9.50 7.87 -7.23
CA VAL A 137 -10.18 6.96 -8.17
C VAL A 137 -10.78 7.76 -9.33
N SER A 138 -10.59 7.28 -10.55
CA SER A 138 -11.18 7.85 -11.77
C SER A 138 -11.70 6.73 -12.67
N GLY A 139 -13.01 6.49 -12.64
CA GLY A 139 -13.62 5.37 -13.37
C GLY A 139 -13.15 4.03 -12.80
N THR A 140 -12.43 3.25 -13.61
CA THR A 140 -11.88 1.93 -13.22
C THR A 140 -10.37 1.97 -12.98
N THR A 141 -9.79 3.15 -12.78
CA THR A 141 -8.38 3.30 -12.41
C THR A 141 -8.26 4.03 -11.08
N TRP A 142 -7.14 3.80 -10.40
CA TRP A 142 -6.80 4.52 -9.19
C TRP A 142 -5.31 4.89 -9.19
N SER A 143 -4.97 5.93 -8.44
CA SER A 143 -3.59 6.32 -8.17
C SER A 143 -3.38 6.81 -6.75
N TYR A 144 -2.15 6.67 -6.26
CA TYR A 144 -1.70 7.26 -5.00
C TYR A 144 -0.37 7.98 -5.23
N ASP A 145 -0.36 9.29 -5.02
CA ASP A 145 0.81 10.14 -5.19
C ASP A 145 1.60 10.24 -3.87
N ASN A 146 2.76 9.58 -3.82
CA ASN A 146 3.68 9.62 -2.68
C ASN A 146 4.86 10.58 -2.92
N GLN A 147 4.84 11.44 -3.94
CA GLN A 147 6.01 12.28 -4.26
C GLN A 147 6.38 13.29 -3.17
N ALA A 148 5.48 13.59 -2.24
CA ALA A 148 5.74 14.47 -1.10
C ALA A 148 6.53 13.78 0.04
N ALA A 149 6.73 12.46 -0.01
CA ALA A 149 7.42 11.70 1.02
C ALA A 149 8.41 10.70 0.39
N THR A 150 9.64 10.66 0.89
CA THR A 150 10.66 9.73 0.39
C THR A 150 10.55 8.38 1.10
N LEU A 151 10.56 7.30 0.32
CA LEU A 151 10.76 5.95 0.83
C LEU A 151 12.26 5.69 1.04
N ALA A 152 12.63 4.98 2.10
CA ALA A 152 14.01 4.58 2.30
C ALA A 152 14.33 3.38 1.39
N ASP A 153 15.62 3.11 1.14
CA ASP A 153 16.01 1.88 0.45
C ASP A 153 15.49 0.65 1.21
N GLY A 154 14.92 -0.29 0.47
CA GLY A 154 14.34 -1.50 1.03
C GLY A 154 13.20 -2.08 0.19
N THR A 155 12.65 -3.18 0.71
CA THR A 155 11.51 -3.88 0.09
C THR A 155 10.21 -3.54 0.80
N TYR A 156 9.25 -3.04 0.03
CA TYR A 156 7.92 -2.66 0.48
C TYR A 156 6.88 -3.65 -0.03
N ASN A 157 6.15 -4.30 0.88
CA ASN A 157 4.95 -5.05 0.52
C ASN A 157 3.76 -4.08 0.45
N VAL A 158 3.59 -3.47 -0.71
CA VAL A 158 2.50 -2.52 -0.97
C VAL A 158 1.19 -3.29 -1.06
N GLN A 159 0.19 -2.88 -0.31
CA GLN A 159 -1.13 -3.51 -0.30
C GLN A 159 -2.20 -2.51 -0.73
N VAL A 160 -3.25 -3.00 -1.37
CA VAL A 160 -4.41 -2.21 -1.77
C VAL A 160 -5.69 -2.93 -1.40
N ARG A 161 -6.75 -2.16 -1.10
CA ARG A 161 -8.08 -2.68 -0.78
C ARG A 161 -9.17 -1.73 -1.25
N VAL A 162 -10.37 -2.28 -1.43
CA VAL A 162 -11.60 -1.48 -1.47
C VAL A 162 -12.26 -1.56 -0.09
N ILE A 163 -12.70 -0.42 0.42
CA ILE A 163 -13.42 -0.30 1.69
C ILE A 163 -14.65 0.58 1.50
N ASP A 164 -15.76 0.22 2.15
CA ASP A 164 -16.95 1.07 2.16
C ASP A 164 -16.96 2.06 3.35
N THR A 165 -18.04 2.82 3.45
CA THR A 165 -18.25 3.81 4.51
C THR A 165 -18.52 3.18 5.88
N ALA A 166 -19.09 1.97 5.91
CA ALA A 166 -19.29 1.20 7.14
C ALA A 166 -17.98 0.56 7.64
N GLY A 167 -16.95 0.52 6.80
CA GLY A 167 -15.63 -0.05 7.07
C GLY A 167 -15.50 -1.51 6.64
N ASN A 168 -16.44 -2.05 5.86
CA ASN A 168 -16.32 -3.41 5.35
C ASN A 168 -15.24 -3.44 4.26
N VAL A 169 -14.29 -4.36 4.42
CA VAL A 169 -13.17 -4.52 3.49
C VAL A 169 -13.54 -5.57 2.45
N GLY A 170 -13.55 -5.15 1.18
CA GLY A 170 -13.77 -6.02 0.03
C GLY A 170 -12.48 -6.68 -0.45
N GLN A 171 -12.34 -6.77 -1.79
CA GLN A 171 -11.17 -7.38 -2.42
C GLN A 171 -9.87 -6.61 -2.09
N THR A 172 -8.78 -7.36 -1.98
CA THR A 172 -7.43 -6.84 -1.71
C THR A 172 -6.42 -7.38 -2.72
N ALA A 173 -5.30 -6.68 -2.90
CA ALA A 173 -4.14 -7.13 -3.67
C ALA A 173 -2.84 -6.59 -3.06
N SER A 174 -1.71 -7.18 -3.44
CA SER A 174 -0.38 -6.76 -2.98
C SER A 174 0.67 -6.85 -4.07
N GLN A 175 1.69 -6.00 -4.00
CA GLN A 175 2.84 -5.99 -4.89
C GLN A 175 4.12 -5.69 -4.08
N SER A 176 5.17 -6.46 -4.34
CA SER A 176 6.50 -6.15 -3.80
C SER A 176 7.13 -5.06 -4.63
N VAL A 177 7.58 -3.99 -3.99
CA VAL A 177 8.30 -2.87 -4.61
C VAL A 177 9.64 -2.70 -3.92
N VAL A 178 10.73 -2.60 -4.69
CA VAL A 178 12.08 -2.43 -4.16
C VAL A 178 12.56 -1.04 -4.50
N ILE A 179 12.91 -0.28 -3.46
CA ILE A 179 13.64 0.98 -3.58
C ILE A 179 15.11 0.68 -3.35
N ASP A 180 15.92 0.96 -4.35
CA ASP A 180 17.36 0.76 -4.33
C ASP A 180 18.08 1.95 -4.97
N GLY A 181 18.37 2.96 -4.13
CA GLY A 181 19.21 4.09 -4.47
C GLY A 181 20.70 3.86 -4.18
N ALA A 182 21.13 2.64 -3.86
CA ALA A 182 22.52 2.37 -3.50
C ALA A 182 23.44 2.56 -4.71
N VAL A 183 24.61 3.15 -4.47
CA VAL A 183 25.63 3.37 -5.51
C VAL A 183 26.88 2.60 -5.15
N SER A 184 27.44 1.89 -6.14
CA SER A 184 28.72 1.21 -5.98
C SER A 184 29.82 2.19 -5.57
N THR A 185 30.64 1.79 -4.60
CA THR A 185 31.83 2.53 -4.18
C THR A 185 33.12 1.97 -4.78
N ALA A 186 33.02 0.92 -5.61
CA ALA A 186 34.17 0.31 -6.25
C ALA A 186 34.80 1.28 -7.27
N ALA A 187 36.05 1.67 -7.04
CA ALA A 187 36.83 2.34 -8.08
C ALA A 187 37.04 1.39 -9.27
N ILE A 188 37.02 1.90 -10.50
CA ILE A 188 37.28 1.10 -11.70
C ILE A 188 38.35 1.78 -12.56
N ALA A 189 39.28 0.99 -13.12
CA ALA A 189 40.35 1.50 -13.97
C ALA A 189 40.65 0.54 -15.13
N ILE A 190 40.99 1.10 -16.29
CA ILE A 190 41.64 0.38 -17.40
C ILE A 190 43.14 0.31 -17.08
N THR A 191 43.73 -0.88 -17.17
CA THR A 191 45.14 -1.11 -16.83
C THR A 191 45.99 -1.57 -18.00
N SER A 192 45.39 -2.20 -19.01
CA SER A 192 46.11 -2.64 -20.21
C SER A 192 45.19 -3.01 -21.37
N ILE A 193 45.78 -3.12 -22.57
CA ILE A 193 45.22 -3.78 -23.75
C ILE A 193 46.15 -4.94 -24.16
N THR A 194 45.64 -5.98 -24.82
CA THR A 194 46.44 -7.17 -25.19
C THR A 194 47.63 -6.89 -26.11
N THR A 195 47.49 -5.95 -27.05
CA THR A 195 48.56 -5.52 -27.95
C THR A 195 48.67 -4.00 -27.97
N ASP A 196 49.62 -3.45 -27.21
CA ASP A 196 50.00 -2.03 -27.31
C ASP A 196 51.24 -1.91 -28.21
N SER A 197 51.01 -1.78 -29.52
CA SER A 197 52.07 -1.90 -30.54
C SER A 197 52.63 -0.55 -30.95
N GLY A 198 53.96 -0.46 -31.13
CA GLY A 198 54.56 0.72 -31.74
C GLY A 198 55.79 1.16 -30.95
N ALA A 199 55.89 2.45 -30.68
CA ALA A 199 57.05 3.04 -30.02
C ALA A 199 57.09 2.79 -28.50
N SER A 200 55.94 2.52 -27.88
CA SER A 200 55.78 2.25 -26.45
C SER A 200 54.84 1.05 -26.29
N ALA A 201 54.99 0.35 -25.17
CA ALA A 201 54.13 -0.78 -24.80
C ALA A 201 53.13 -0.42 -23.68
N THR A 202 53.02 0.87 -23.35
CA THR A 202 52.15 1.38 -22.28
C THR A 202 51.53 2.74 -22.60
N ASP A 203 51.51 3.18 -23.87
CA ASP A 203 50.90 4.45 -24.28
C ASP A 203 49.48 4.29 -24.86
N TYR A 204 48.99 3.05 -24.95
CA TYR A 204 47.66 2.69 -25.48
C TYR A 204 47.47 3.10 -26.96
N ILE A 205 48.56 3.20 -27.72
CA ILE A 205 48.56 3.47 -29.16
C ILE A 205 48.91 2.17 -29.87
N THR A 206 47.98 1.64 -30.66
CA THR A 206 48.17 0.35 -31.32
C THR A 206 47.62 0.32 -32.74
N SER A 207 48.20 -0.52 -33.60
CA SER A 207 47.66 -0.85 -34.93
C SER A 207 46.75 -2.08 -34.91
N ASP A 208 46.67 -2.76 -33.76
CA ASP A 208 45.79 -3.90 -33.55
C ASP A 208 44.35 -3.43 -33.36
N ASN A 209 43.42 -4.03 -34.11
CA ASN A 209 41.98 -3.76 -34.03
C ASN A 209 41.21 -4.83 -33.25
N THR A 210 41.93 -5.82 -32.69
CA THR A 210 41.42 -6.98 -31.96
C THR A 210 41.93 -6.98 -30.53
N LEU A 211 41.39 -6.07 -29.72
CA LEU A 211 41.87 -5.78 -28.38
C LEU A 211 41.02 -6.46 -27.32
N VAL A 212 41.69 -7.07 -26.34
CA VAL A 212 41.11 -7.31 -25.03
C VAL A 212 41.55 -6.19 -24.10
N PHE A 213 40.57 -5.42 -23.63
CA PHE A 213 40.75 -4.42 -22.59
C PHE A 213 40.75 -5.12 -21.25
N ASN A 214 41.70 -4.76 -20.39
CA ASN A 214 41.81 -5.30 -19.04
C ASN A 214 41.84 -4.17 -18.03
N GLY A 215 41.29 -4.44 -16.86
CA GLY A 215 41.24 -3.47 -15.80
C GLY A 215 41.07 -4.07 -14.41
N THR A 216 41.01 -3.18 -13.43
CA THR A 216 40.88 -3.53 -12.02
C THR A 216 39.68 -2.81 -11.39
N LEU A 217 39.19 -3.41 -10.31
CA LEU A 217 38.19 -2.85 -9.41
C LEU A 217 38.83 -2.65 -8.02
N GLY A 218 38.46 -1.57 -7.33
CA GLY A 218 38.92 -1.29 -5.96
C GLY A 218 38.32 -2.23 -4.92
N ALA A 219 37.21 -2.90 -5.26
CA ALA A 219 36.53 -3.93 -4.47
C ALA A 219 35.83 -4.91 -5.42
N ALA A 220 35.44 -6.09 -4.91
CA ALA A 220 34.58 -6.99 -5.66
C ALA A 220 33.18 -6.37 -5.80
N LEU A 221 32.55 -6.56 -6.96
CA LEU A 221 31.18 -6.11 -7.20
C LEU A 221 30.18 -6.95 -6.39
N ALA A 222 29.10 -6.31 -5.94
CA ALA A 222 27.91 -6.98 -5.41
C ALA A 222 27.17 -7.76 -6.52
N ALA A 223 26.20 -8.60 -6.14
CA ALA A 223 25.53 -9.51 -7.07
C ALA A 223 24.67 -8.80 -8.13
N ASP A 224 24.22 -7.59 -7.82
CA ASP A 224 23.42 -6.66 -8.61
C ASP A 224 24.27 -5.61 -9.36
N GLU A 225 25.58 -5.60 -9.13
CA GLU A 225 26.52 -4.69 -9.79
C GLU A 225 27.19 -5.34 -11.00
N LYS A 226 27.55 -4.52 -11.99
CA LYS A 226 28.32 -4.96 -13.16
C LYS A 226 29.29 -3.90 -13.65
N ALA A 227 30.39 -4.35 -14.25
CA ALA A 227 31.32 -3.48 -14.97
C ALA A 227 30.91 -3.41 -16.45
N GLN A 228 30.88 -2.21 -17.01
CA GLN A 228 30.60 -2.00 -18.43
C GLN A 228 31.69 -1.13 -19.05
N ILE A 229 31.91 -1.32 -20.35
CA ILE A 229 32.82 -0.50 -21.17
C ILE A 229 32.06 0.11 -22.34
N SER A 230 32.46 1.32 -22.71
CA SER A 230 32.00 2.00 -23.93
C SER A 230 33.18 2.32 -24.83
N LEU A 231 33.03 2.05 -26.12
CA LEU A 231 34.04 2.34 -27.15
C LEU A 231 33.63 3.47 -28.10
N ASP A 232 32.46 4.08 -27.89
CA ASP A 232 31.84 5.08 -28.76
C ASP A 232 31.56 6.42 -28.05
N GLY A 233 32.26 6.68 -26.95
CA GLY A 233 32.11 7.91 -26.19
C GLY A 233 30.89 7.93 -25.26
N GLY A 234 30.42 6.75 -24.83
CA GLY A 234 29.32 6.60 -23.87
C GLY A 234 27.95 6.48 -24.52
N VAL A 235 27.86 6.28 -25.84
CA VAL A 235 26.58 6.10 -26.55
C VAL A 235 26.05 4.68 -26.30
N THR A 236 26.92 3.68 -26.33
CA THR A 236 26.59 2.29 -25.98
C THR A 236 27.53 1.76 -24.90
N TRP A 237 27.01 0.86 -24.08
CA TRP A 237 27.71 0.22 -22.97
C TRP A 237 27.57 -1.30 -23.07
N LEU A 238 28.69 -2.00 -22.95
CA LEU A 238 28.78 -3.45 -23.11
C LEU A 238 29.31 -4.06 -21.81
N ASP A 239 28.68 -5.16 -21.39
CA ASP A 239 29.05 -5.83 -20.15
C ASP A 239 30.46 -6.44 -20.27
N SER A 240 31.29 -6.18 -19.25
CA SER A 240 32.63 -6.76 -19.12
C SER A 240 32.58 -8.05 -18.31
N THR A 241 33.50 -8.97 -18.59
CA THR A 241 33.67 -10.16 -17.75
C THR A 241 34.40 -9.76 -16.47
N VAL A 242 33.81 -10.01 -15.31
CA VAL A 242 34.39 -9.70 -13.99
C VAL A 242 34.81 -10.98 -13.28
N SER A 243 36.01 -10.97 -12.71
CA SER A 243 36.54 -12.04 -11.86
C SER A 243 37.26 -11.45 -10.66
N GLY A 244 36.65 -11.55 -9.48
CA GLY A 244 37.13 -10.91 -8.26
C GLY A 244 37.23 -9.38 -8.42
N THR A 245 38.44 -8.85 -8.34
CA THR A 245 38.74 -7.41 -8.50
C THR A 245 39.34 -7.08 -9.86
N THR A 246 39.15 -7.94 -10.87
CA THR A 246 39.62 -7.73 -12.23
C THR A 246 38.48 -7.81 -13.21
N TRP A 247 38.57 -7.08 -14.31
CA TRP A 247 37.61 -7.15 -15.40
C TRP A 247 38.31 -7.16 -16.75
N SER A 248 37.66 -7.77 -17.75
CA SER A 248 38.13 -7.78 -19.13
C SER A 248 36.98 -7.66 -20.12
N TYR A 249 37.25 -7.07 -21.28
CA TYR A 249 36.33 -7.02 -22.41
C TYR A 249 37.07 -7.28 -23.72
N ASP A 250 36.64 -8.28 -24.49
CA ASP A 250 37.16 -8.61 -25.81
C ASP A 250 36.31 -7.92 -26.88
N ASN A 251 36.90 -7.04 -27.69
CA ASN A 251 36.17 -6.28 -28.69
C ASN A 251 35.78 -7.09 -29.95
N GLN A 252 36.08 -8.39 -29.97
CA GLN A 252 35.69 -9.32 -31.04
C GLN A 252 34.56 -10.27 -30.64
N ALA A 253 34.17 -10.30 -29.37
CA ALA A 253 33.17 -11.22 -28.83
C ALA A 253 31.74 -10.81 -29.19
#